data_AF-A0A7Y5W982-F1
#
_entry.id   AF-A0A7Y5W982-F1
#
_cell.length_a   1.000
_cell.length_b   1.000
_cell.length_c   1.000
_cell.angle_alpha   90.00
_cell.angle_beta   90.00
_cell.angle_gamma   90.00
#
_symmetry.space_group_name_H-M   'P 1'
#
loop_
_entity.id
_entity.type
_entity.pdbx_description
1 polymer ?
#
loop_
_entity_poly.entity_id
_entity_poly.type
_entity_poly.pdbx_seq_one_letter_code
_entity_poly.pdbx_strand_id
1 'polypeptide(L)'
;MAQPSSPPFTPAAITQPAPVLLSYYILVALASLIAFPITMPMLYFRYHTMRYRFDDEGISMSWGILFRREINLTYRRIQDIHVTRNIFQRWLGLATVAIQTASGSATPEMSIEGVLEFEALRDYLYAQMRGAKGDAPSAPASDSSPDESARLLRQIADDLAAVRVALSAKGESPR
;
A
#
# COMPACT_ATOMS: atom_id res chain seq x y z
N MET A 1 28.05 43.10 27.70
CA MET A 1 27.68 42.06 26.72
C MET A 1 27.07 42.76 25.52
N ALA A 2 27.86 43.07 24.50
CA ALA A 2 27.36 43.73 23.29
C ALA A 2 27.25 42.68 22.18
N GLN A 3 26.02 42.38 21.79
CA GLN A 3 25.72 41.48 20.68
C GLN A 3 26.03 42.23 19.38
N PRO A 4 26.88 41.70 18.48
CA PRO A 4 27.18 42.37 17.22
C PRO A 4 25.90 42.46 16.38
N SER A 5 25.48 43.69 16.08
CA SER A 5 24.34 44.01 15.23
C SER A 5 24.52 43.36 13.86
N SER A 6 23.65 42.40 13.53
CA SER A 6 23.63 41.80 12.20
C SER A 6 23.24 42.87 11.16
N PRO A 7 23.91 42.95 10.00
CA PRO A 7 23.61 43.94 8.98
C PRO A 7 22.16 43.78 8.47
N PRO A 8 21.51 44.88 8.03
CA PRO A 8 20.12 44.84 7.55
C PRO A 8 19.99 43.96 6.31
N PHE A 9 19.10 42.97 6.37
CA PHE A 9 18.77 42.10 5.25
C PHE A 9 18.19 42.92 4.09
N THR A 10 18.93 43.03 2.98
CA THR A 10 18.56 43.85 1.82
C THR A 10 18.26 42.95 0.62
N PRO A 11 16.98 42.74 0.24
CA PRO A 11 16.61 41.78 -0.82
C PRO A 11 17.09 42.19 -2.23
N ALA A 12 17.34 43.49 -2.46
CA ALA A 12 17.82 44.02 -3.73
C ALA A 12 19.29 43.66 -4.06
N ALA A 13 20.06 43.14 -3.10
CA ALA A 13 21.44 42.70 -3.30
C ALA A 13 21.55 41.26 -3.85
N ILE A 14 20.44 40.52 -3.96
CA ILE A 14 20.39 39.15 -4.48
C ILE A 14 20.19 39.19 -6.01
N THR A 15 21.08 39.86 -6.73
CA THR A 15 21.04 39.96 -8.20
C THR A 15 21.75 38.79 -8.89
N GLN A 16 22.56 38.02 -8.15
CA GLN A 16 23.23 36.82 -8.67
C GLN A 16 23.09 35.64 -7.70
N PRO A 17 22.93 34.41 -8.20
CA PRO A 17 22.99 33.22 -7.36
C PRO A 17 24.35 33.16 -6.66
N ALA A 18 24.36 32.78 -5.38
CA ALA A 18 25.58 32.67 -4.62
C ALA A 18 26.57 31.71 -5.31
N PRO A 19 27.88 32.01 -5.34
CA PRO A 19 28.90 31.15 -5.97
C PRO A 19 28.95 29.74 -5.38
N VAL A 20 28.41 29.56 -4.17
CA VAL A 20 28.23 28.26 -3.50
C VAL A 20 27.26 27.33 -4.25
N LEU A 21 26.38 27.88 -5.11
CA LEU A 21 25.49 27.08 -5.95
C LEU A 21 26.29 26.29 -6.99
N LEU A 22 27.37 26.87 -7.51
CA LEU A 22 28.26 26.22 -8.47
C LEU A 22 29.00 25.06 -7.81
N SER A 23 29.52 25.23 -6.60
CA SER A 23 30.14 24.12 -5.86
C SER A 23 29.13 23.04 -5.48
N TYR A 24 27.89 23.40 -5.12
CA TYR A 24 26.80 22.43 -4.93
C TYR A 24 26.55 21.60 -6.20
N TYR A 25 26.45 22.24 -7.37
CA TYR A 25 26.27 21.51 -8.63
C TYR A 25 27.47 20.62 -8.98
N ILE A 26 28.70 21.09 -8.76
CA ILE A 26 29.91 20.26 -8.96
C ILE A 26 29.92 19.04 -8.03
N LEU A 27 29.57 19.23 -6.75
CA LEU A 27 29.50 18.12 -5.79
C LEU A 27 28.44 17.10 -6.18
N VAL A 28 27.24 17.54 -6.58
CA VAL A 28 26.17 16.66 -7.06
C VAL A 28 26.63 15.92 -8.33
N ALA A 29 27.25 16.61 -9.28
CA ALA A 29 27.76 16.02 -10.51
C ALA A 29 28.84 14.96 -10.24
N LEU A 30 29.82 15.27 -9.38
CA LEU A 30 30.88 14.34 -9.01
C LEU A 30 30.33 13.12 -8.26
N ALA A 31 29.41 13.33 -7.32
CA ALA A 31 28.74 12.25 -6.61
C ALA A 31 27.97 11.34 -7.59
N SER A 32 27.25 11.92 -8.56
CA SER A 32 26.56 11.13 -9.58
C SER A 32 27.52 10.36 -10.49
N LEU A 33 28.69 10.93 -10.82
CA LEU A 33 29.72 10.26 -11.63
C LEU A 33 30.29 9.03 -10.92
N ILE A 34 30.48 9.10 -9.60
CA ILE A 34 30.96 7.97 -8.78
C ILE A 34 29.83 6.96 -8.51
N ALA A 35 28.59 7.43 -8.29
CA ALA A 35 27.45 6.56 -8.03
C ALA A 35 27.04 5.75 -9.27
N PHE A 36 27.20 6.30 -10.47
CA PHE A 36 26.84 5.65 -11.73
C PHE A 36 27.48 4.26 -11.92
N PRO A 37 28.82 4.08 -11.86
CA PRO A 37 29.46 2.76 -12.06
C PRO A 37 29.14 1.75 -10.96
N ILE A 38 28.64 2.18 -9.80
CA ILE A 38 28.23 1.28 -8.71
C ILE A 38 26.77 0.86 -8.90
N THR A 39 25.90 1.82 -9.22
CA THR A 39 24.45 1.59 -9.36
C THR A 39 24.10 0.83 -10.62
N MET A 40 24.79 1.08 -11.75
CA MET A 40 24.55 0.38 -13.02
C MET A 40 24.66 -1.15 -12.92
N PRO A 41 25.79 -1.72 -12.46
CA PRO A 41 25.92 -3.17 -12.34
C PRO A 41 24.95 -3.73 -11.31
N MET A 42 24.69 -3.02 -10.20
CA MET A 42 23.70 -3.43 -9.21
C MET A 42 22.29 -3.53 -9.82
N LEU A 43 21.87 -2.56 -10.63
CA LEU A 43 20.60 -2.59 -11.36
C LEU A 43 20.58 -3.70 -12.41
N TYR A 44 21.67 -3.88 -13.15
CA TYR A 44 21.79 -4.92 -14.17
C TYR A 44 21.66 -6.33 -13.58
N PHE A 45 22.37 -6.59 -12.49
CA PHE A 45 22.26 -7.86 -11.78
C PHE A 45 20.88 -8.06 -11.15
N ARG A 46 20.27 -7.00 -10.62
CA ARG A 46 18.90 -7.05 -10.11
C ARG A 46 17.91 -7.43 -11.20
N TYR A 47 18.03 -6.83 -12.38
CA TYR A 47 17.21 -7.17 -13.56
C TYR A 47 17.40 -8.63 -13.98
N HIS A 48 18.64 -9.10 -14.08
CA HIS A 48 18.92 -10.47 -14.54
C HIS A 48 18.47 -11.56 -13.55
N THR A 49 18.45 -11.24 -12.25
CA THR A 49 18.08 -12.20 -11.19
C THR A 49 16.61 -12.12 -10.83
N MET A 50 15.89 -11.11 -11.31
CA MET A 50 14.47 -10.91 -11.01
C MET A 50 13.65 -12.02 -11.67
N ARG A 51 13.01 -12.85 -10.84
CA ARG A 51 12.11 -13.91 -11.28
C ARG A 51 10.74 -13.69 -10.65
N TYR A 52 9.74 -13.55 -11.50
CA TYR A 52 8.33 -13.51 -11.13
C TYR A 52 7.71 -14.88 -11.39
N ARG A 53 7.00 -15.43 -10.41
CA ARG A 53 6.10 -16.58 -10.59
C ARG A 53 4.69 -16.14 -10.24
N PHE A 54 3.76 -16.48 -11.12
CA PHE A 54 2.33 -16.30 -10.89
C PHE A 54 1.76 -17.69 -10.68
N ASP A 55 1.25 -17.93 -9.47
CA ASP A 55 0.55 -19.15 -9.10
C ASP A 55 -0.95 -18.86 -9.01
N ASP A 56 -1.77 -19.90 -8.81
CA ASP A 56 -3.23 -19.77 -8.70
C ASP A 56 -3.64 -19.04 -7.41
N GLU A 57 -2.89 -19.26 -6.32
CA GLU A 57 -3.15 -18.66 -5.01
C GLU A 57 -2.47 -17.30 -4.80
N GLY A 58 -1.41 -16.99 -5.54
CA GLY A 58 -0.65 -15.76 -5.33
C GLY A 58 0.46 -15.48 -6.34
N ILE A 59 1.28 -14.49 -6.00
CA ILE A 59 2.42 -14.01 -6.79
C ILE A 59 3.66 -14.11 -5.93
N SER A 60 4.71 -14.69 -6.50
CA SER A 60 6.01 -14.84 -5.85
C SER A 60 7.07 -14.06 -6.63
N MET A 61 7.77 -13.14 -5.98
CA MET A 61 8.87 -12.38 -6.56
C MET A 61 10.17 -12.74 -5.85
N SER A 62 11.18 -13.14 -6.62
CA SER A 62 12.51 -13.42 -6.09
C SER A 62 13.58 -12.63 -6.83
N TRP A 63 14.54 -12.06 -6.11
CA TRP A 63 15.66 -11.32 -6.69
C TRP A 63 16.92 -11.35 -5.81
N GLY A 64 18.06 -11.04 -6.42
CA GLY A 64 19.35 -10.92 -5.74
C GLY A 64 20.25 -12.14 -5.89
N ILE A 65 21.54 -11.89 -6.11
CA ILE A 65 22.58 -12.91 -6.32
C ILE A 65 23.29 -13.24 -5.01
N LEU A 66 23.68 -12.21 -4.25
CA LEU A 66 24.38 -12.36 -2.97
C LEU A 66 23.41 -12.46 -1.78
N PHE A 67 22.32 -11.69 -1.81
CA PHE A 67 21.25 -11.74 -0.83
C PHE A 67 19.94 -12.04 -1.56
N ARG A 68 19.57 -13.32 -1.61
CA ARG A 68 18.33 -13.76 -2.24
C ARG A 68 17.16 -13.29 -1.40
N ARG A 69 16.35 -12.38 -1.94
CA ARG A 69 15.09 -11.94 -1.35
C ARG A 69 13.95 -12.64 -2.08
N GLU A 70 12.99 -13.15 -1.34
CA GLU A 70 11.79 -13.80 -1.86
C GLU A 70 10.60 -13.23 -1.10
N ILE A 71 9.61 -12.73 -1.85
CA ILE A 71 8.36 -12.20 -1.33
C ILE A 71 7.24 -13.00 -1.98
N ASN A 72 6.42 -13.65 -1.16
CA ASN A 72 5.27 -14.43 -1.59
C ASN A 72 4.01 -13.73 -1.12
N LEU A 73 3.15 -13.36 -2.07
CA LEU A 73 1.96 -12.56 -1.82
C LEU A 73 0.72 -13.23 -2.37
N THR A 74 -0.17 -13.67 -1.48
CA THR A 74 -1.47 -14.24 -1.84
C THR A 74 -2.40 -13.15 -2.39
N TYR A 75 -3.21 -13.45 -3.42
CA TYR A 75 -4.16 -12.48 -3.98
C TYR A 75 -5.13 -11.91 -2.94
N ARG A 76 -5.46 -12.68 -1.89
CA ARG A 76 -6.30 -12.26 -0.75
C ARG A 76 -5.69 -11.15 0.10
N ARG A 77 -4.36 -11.04 0.16
CA ARG A 77 -3.65 -10.01 0.96
C ARG A 77 -3.55 -8.68 0.22
N ILE A 78 -3.77 -8.69 -1.10
CA ILE A 78 -3.72 -7.49 -1.92
C ILE A 78 -4.93 -6.61 -1.58
N GLN A 79 -4.67 -5.35 -1.28
CA GLN A 79 -5.69 -4.35 -1.01
C GLN A 79 -5.87 -3.43 -2.20
N ASP A 80 -4.76 -2.84 -2.64
CA ASP A 80 -4.75 -1.89 -3.75
C ASP A 80 -3.57 -2.12 -4.68
N ILE A 81 -3.76 -1.75 -5.95
CA ILE A 81 -2.78 -1.88 -7.02
C ILE A 81 -2.60 -0.51 -7.65
N HIS A 82 -1.42 0.07 -7.45
CA HIS A 82 -1.07 1.37 -8.03
C HIS A 82 -0.13 1.18 -9.21
N VAL A 83 -0.49 1.76 -10.35
CA VAL A 83 0.41 1.86 -11.49
C VAL A 83 1.11 3.22 -11.42
N THR A 84 2.42 3.20 -11.25
CA THR A 84 3.25 4.42 -11.28
C THR A 84 4.11 4.43 -12.53
N ARG A 85 4.26 5.62 -13.12
CA ARG A 85 5.03 5.81 -14.34
C ARG A 85 5.80 7.12 -14.33
N ASN A 86 7.12 7.03 -14.38
CA ASN A 86 8.01 8.17 -14.54
C ASN A 86 8.07 8.65 -15.99
N ILE A 87 8.57 9.87 -16.25
CA ILE A 87 8.69 10.44 -17.61
C ILE A 87 9.48 9.51 -18.53
N PHE A 88 10.62 8.99 -18.05
CA PHE A 88 11.42 8.00 -18.79
C PHE A 88 10.64 6.73 -19.08
N GLN A 89 9.92 6.19 -18.09
CA GLN A 89 9.11 4.98 -18.28
C GLN A 89 7.98 5.22 -19.30
N ARG A 90 7.34 6.40 -19.29
CA ARG A 90 6.34 6.79 -20.29
C ARG A 90 6.92 6.82 -21.70
N TRP A 91 8.16 7.27 -21.84
CA TRP A 91 8.84 7.31 -23.14
C TRP A 91 9.22 5.91 -23.63
N LEU A 92 9.58 5.01 -22.72
CA LEU A 92 9.91 3.62 -23.03
C LEU A 92 8.67 2.69 -23.10
N GLY A 93 7.47 3.19 -22.84
CA GLY A 93 6.25 2.37 -22.76
C GLY A 93 6.19 1.45 -21.54
N LEU A 94 7.03 1.69 -20.53
CA LEU A 94 7.10 0.90 -19.30
C LEU A 94 6.20 1.51 -18.22
N ALA A 95 5.75 0.66 -17.29
CA ALA A 95 5.22 1.11 -16.01
C ALA A 95 5.69 0.21 -14.86
N THR A 96 5.55 0.71 -13.64
CA THR A 96 5.78 -0.06 -12.42
C THR A 96 4.43 -0.31 -11.75
N VAL A 97 4.10 -1.58 -11.52
CA VAL A 97 2.89 -2.00 -10.81
C VAL A 97 3.26 -2.24 -9.35
N ALA A 98 2.84 -1.34 -8.46
CA ALA A 98 3.06 -1.41 -7.03
C ALA A 98 1.84 -2.03 -6.35
N ILE A 99 2.06 -3.10 -5.59
CA ILE A 99 1.03 -3.86 -4.90
C ILE A 99 1.10 -3.52 -3.42
N GLN A 100 -0.01 -3.00 -2.88
CA GLN A 100 -0.16 -2.68 -1.46
C GLN A 100 -1.03 -3.73 -0.77
N THR A 101 -0.72 -3.99 0.49
CA THR A 101 -1.32 -5.06 1.28
C THR A 101 -1.75 -4.55 2.64
N ALA A 102 -2.55 -5.37 3.32
CA ALA A 102 -3.04 -5.08 4.66
C ALA A 102 -1.96 -5.05 5.76
N SER A 103 -0.67 -5.22 5.44
CA SER A 103 0.38 -5.40 6.45
C SER A 103 0.70 -4.13 7.27
N GLY A 104 -0.07 -3.05 7.11
CA GLY A 104 0.03 -1.85 7.95
C GLY A 104 1.23 -0.95 7.63
N SER A 105 2.02 -1.26 6.59
CA SER A 105 3.11 -0.42 6.12
C SER A 105 2.68 0.46 4.95
N ALA A 106 3.02 1.75 4.98
CA ALA A 106 2.78 2.68 3.87
C ALA A 106 3.63 2.38 2.61
N THR A 107 4.61 1.47 2.72
CA THR A 107 5.44 1.05 1.60
C THR A 107 4.79 -0.12 0.86
N PRO A 108 4.78 -0.12 -0.49
CA PRO A 108 4.29 -1.25 -1.26
C PRO A 108 5.10 -2.51 -0.92
N GLU A 109 4.41 -3.62 -0.66
CA GLU A 109 5.03 -4.88 -0.25
C GLU A 109 5.70 -5.59 -1.44
N MET A 110 5.15 -5.40 -2.65
CA MET A 110 5.73 -5.90 -3.89
C MET A 110 5.64 -4.84 -5.00
N SER A 111 6.67 -4.74 -5.83
CA SER A 111 6.63 -3.90 -7.03
C SER A 111 7.16 -4.66 -8.25
N ILE A 112 6.32 -4.73 -9.29
CA ILE A 112 6.67 -5.33 -10.57
C ILE A 112 7.14 -4.20 -11.47
N GLU A 113 8.43 -4.15 -11.75
CA GLU A 113 9.07 -3.08 -12.51
C GLU A 113 9.18 -3.46 -13.99
N GLY A 114 8.99 -2.48 -14.88
CA GLY A 114 9.31 -2.63 -16.30
C GLY A 114 8.28 -3.42 -17.10
N VAL A 115 7.00 -3.32 -16.75
CA VAL A 115 5.92 -3.99 -17.47
C VAL A 115 5.52 -3.16 -18.69
N LEU A 116 5.57 -3.76 -19.88
CA LEU A 116 5.12 -3.15 -21.14
C LEU A 116 3.59 -3.09 -21.20
N GLU A 117 2.93 -4.24 -21.03
CA GLU A 117 1.46 -4.35 -21.01
C GLU A 117 0.89 -4.21 -19.59
N PHE A 118 1.17 -3.06 -18.96
CA PHE A 118 0.80 -2.85 -17.56
C PHE A 118 -0.71 -2.80 -17.32
N GLU A 119 -1.52 -2.35 -18.29
CA GLU A 119 -2.98 -2.46 -18.21
C GLU A 119 -3.46 -3.90 -18.15
N ALA A 120 -2.95 -4.77 -19.04
CA ALA A 120 -3.35 -6.17 -19.08
C ALA A 120 -2.96 -6.90 -17.79
N LEU A 121 -1.75 -6.62 -17.27
CA LEU A 121 -1.31 -7.16 -15.99
C LEU A 121 -2.19 -6.66 -14.85
N ARG A 122 -2.49 -5.36 -14.79
CA ARG A 122 -3.36 -4.77 -13.77
C ARG A 122 -4.74 -5.41 -13.79
N ASP A 123 -5.33 -5.56 -14.97
CA ASP A 123 -6.67 -6.11 -15.14
C ASP A 123 -6.70 -7.61 -14.77
N TYR A 124 -5.65 -8.36 -15.12
CA TYR A 124 -5.44 -9.75 -14.67
C TYR A 124 -5.37 -9.84 -13.14
N LEU A 125 -4.58 -8.98 -12.50
CA LEU A 125 -4.46 -8.95 -11.05
C LEU A 125 -5.79 -8.59 -10.37
N TYR A 126 -6.56 -7.65 -10.90
CA TYR A 126 -7.88 -7.33 -10.38
C TYR A 126 -8.90 -8.46 -10.59
N ALA A 127 -8.81 -9.22 -11.68
CA ALA A 127 -9.63 -10.40 -11.90
C ALA A 127 -9.33 -11.47 -10.84
N GLN A 128 -8.04 -11.74 -10.59
CA GLN A 128 -7.62 -12.74 -9.62
C GLN A 128 -7.91 -12.33 -8.16
N MET A 129 -7.78 -11.03 -7.84
CA MET A 129 -8.24 -10.49 -6.55
C MET A 129 -9.75 -10.67 -6.33
N ARG A 130 -10.56 -10.54 -7.38
CA ARG A 130 -12.01 -10.78 -7.31
C ARG A 130 -12.32 -12.26 -7.16
N GLY A 131 -11.65 -13.13 -7.91
CA GLY A 131 -11.76 -14.58 -7.77
C GLY A 131 -11.42 -15.06 -6.36
N ALA A 132 -10.28 -14.63 -5.82
CA ALA A 132 -9.83 -14.98 -4.47
C ALA A 132 -10.71 -14.42 -3.34
N LYS A 133 -11.47 -13.34 -3.59
CA LYS A 133 -12.49 -12.83 -2.66
C LYS A 133 -13.82 -13.58 -2.78
N GLY A 134 -14.17 -14.03 -3.98
CA GLY A 134 -15.38 -14.81 -4.24
C GLY A 134 -15.30 -16.25 -3.71
N ASP A 135 -14.10 -16.82 -3.64
CA ASP A 135 -13.83 -18.15 -3.09
C ASP A 135 -13.48 -18.12 -1.59
N ALA A 136 -13.67 -16.98 -0.92
CA ALA A 136 -13.70 -16.98 0.53
C ALA A 136 -14.78 -17.99 0.94
N PRO A 137 -14.50 -18.99 1.80
CA PRO A 137 -15.57 -19.76 2.41
C PRO A 137 -16.47 -18.71 3.04
N SER A 138 -17.66 -18.53 2.45
CA SER A 138 -18.73 -17.74 3.05
C SER A 138 -18.70 -18.15 4.50
N ALA A 139 -18.31 -17.23 5.40
CA ALA A 139 -18.47 -17.43 6.83
C ALA A 139 -19.84 -18.05 6.98
N PRO A 140 -19.94 -19.28 7.55
CA PRO A 140 -21.00 -20.22 7.25
C PRO A 140 -22.26 -19.41 7.16
N ALA A 141 -22.79 -19.26 5.93
CA ALA A 141 -23.99 -18.51 5.69
C ALA A 141 -24.91 -19.02 6.78
N SER A 142 -25.25 -18.12 7.71
CA SER A 142 -25.99 -18.52 8.88
C SER A 142 -27.28 -19.04 8.31
N ASP A 143 -27.39 -20.37 8.20
CA ASP A 143 -28.52 -21.09 7.62
C ASP A 143 -29.79 -20.84 8.47
N SER A 144 -29.73 -19.93 9.42
CA SER A 144 -30.86 -19.17 9.90
C SER A 144 -31.54 -18.47 8.73
N SER A 145 -32.59 -19.10 8.22
CA SER A 145 -33.51 -18.47 7.27
C SER A 145 -33.89 -17.07 7.78
N PRO A 146 -34.17 -16.10 6.88
CA PRO A 146 -34.66 -14.78 7.28
C PRO A 146 -35.85 -14.85 8.25
N ASP A 147 -36.67 -15.90 8.12
CA ASP A 147 -37.81 -16.18 8.99
C ASP A 147 -37.41 -16.62 10.41
N GLU A 148 -36.31 -17.36 10.57
CA GLU A 148 -35.79 -17.78 11.87
C GLU A 148 -35.22 -16.61 12.66
N SER A 149 -34.47 -15.73 11.98
CA SER A 149 -33.97 -14.49 12.57
C SER A 149 -35.14 -13.59 13.03
N ALA A 150 -36.18 -13.46 12.22
CA ALA A 150 -37.37 -12.68 12.55
C ALA A 150 -38.16 -13.27 13.74
N ARG A 151 -38.21 -14.61 13.87
CA ARG A 151 -38.83 -15.29 15.02
C ARG A 151 -38.04 -15.05 16.31
N LEU A 152 -36.72 -15.17 16.26
CA LEU A 152 -35.86 -14.93 17.41
C LEU A 152 -35.96 -13.47 17.89
N LEU A 153 -35.99 -12.51 16.97
CA LEU A 153 -36.16 -11.10 17.31
C LEU A 153 -37.52 -10.81 17.97
N ARG A 154 -38.61 -11.44 17.50
CA ARG A 154 -39.93 -11.33 18.14
C ARG A 154 -39.92 -11.95 19.53
N GLN A 155 -39.30 -13.11 19.69
CA GLN A 155 -39.21 -13.78 20.99
C GLN A 155 -38.42 -12.96 22.02
N ILE A 156 -37.29 -12.36 21.62
CA ILE A 156 -36.53 -11.44 22.48
C ILE A 156 -37.37 -10.20 22.84
N ALA A 157 -38.15 -9.66 21.90
CA ALA A 157 -39.01 -8.51 22.16
C ALA A 157 -40.12 -8.84 23.19
N ASP A 158 -40.72 -10.02 23.10
CA ASP A 158 -41.75 -10.47 24.05
C ASP A 158 -41.18 -10.70 25.45
N ASP A 159 -40.00 -11.31 25.57
CA ASP A 159 -39.31 -11.51 26.85
C ASP A 159 -38.98 -10.16 27.51
N LEU A 160 -38.52 -9.17 26.74
CA LEU A 160 -38.25 -7.83 27.26
C LEU A 160 -39.52 -7.10 27.69
N ALA A 161 -40.65 -7.30 27.00
CA ALA A 161 -41.94 -6.76 27.41
C ALA A 161 -42.41 -7.36 28.74
N ALA A 162 -42.26 -8.67 28.92
CA ALA A 162 -42.59 -9.36 30.17
C ALA A 162 -41.72 -8.88 31.35
N VAL A 163 -40.41 -8.70 31.12
CA VAL A 163 -39.49 -8.18 32.13
C VAL A 163 -39.86 -6.74 32.52
N ARG A 164 -40.22 -5.89 31.55
CA ARG A 164 -40.66 -4.51 31.83
C ARG A 164 -41.91 -4.46 32.70
N VAL A 165 -42.90 -5.32 32.44
CA VAL A 165 -44.14 -5.40 33.24
C VAL A 165 -43.86 -5.90 34.66
N ALA A 166 -42.99 -6.91 34.81
CA ALA A 166 -42.59 -7.40 36.12
C ALA A 166 -41.81 -6.34 36.94
N LEU A 167 -40.98 -5.53 36.26
CA LEU A 167 -40.26 -4.41 36.89
C LEU A 167 -41.21 -3.26 37.26
N SER A 168 -42.24 -2.96 36.47
CA SER A 168 -43.24 -1.94 36.85
C SER A 168 -44.09 -2.39 38.04
N ALA A 169 -44.49 -3.67 38.10
CA ALA A 169 -45.26 -4.21 39.23
C ALA A 169 -44.46 -4.24 40.54
N LYS A 170 -43.13 -4.41 40.47
CA LYS A 170 -42.24 -4.40 41.65
C LYS A 170 -41.92 -2.99 42.15
N GLY A 171 -42.17 -1.95 41.35
CA GLY A 171 -41.98 -0.54 41.71
C GLY A 171 -43.12 0.08 42.52
N GLU A 172 -44.26 -0.61 42.66
CA GLU A 172 -45.47 -0.10 43.33
C GLU A 172 -45.65 -0.55 44.79
N SER A 173 -44.63 -1.13 45.44
CA SER A 173 -44.72 -1.46 46.87
C SER A 173 -44.67 -0.16 47.71
N PRO A 174 -45.78 0.28 48.33
CA PRO A 174 -45.79 1.46 49.18
C PRO A 174 -45.13 1.10 50.52
N ARG A 175 -44.40 2.07 51.09
CA ARG A 175 -44.01 2.05 52.51
C ARG A 175 -45.21 2.22 53.42
#